data_AF-A0A4Y9ZKK5-F1
#
_entry.id   AF-A0A4Y9ZKK5-F1
#
_cell.length_a   1.000
_cell.length_b   1.000
_cell.length_c   1.000
_cell.angle_alpha   90.00
_cell.angle_beta   90.00
_cell.angle_gamma   90.00
#
_symmetry.space_group_name_H-M   'P 1'
#
loop_
_entity.id
_entity.type
_entity.pdbx_description
1 polymer ?
#
loop_
_entity_poly.entity_id
_entity_poly.type
_entity_poly.pdbx_seq_one_letter_code
_entity_poly.pdbx_strand_id
1 'polypeptide(L)'
;MGELEDLLPEPEIDDLDDVHKKDKYWIKLPNGQPCHKSSAVKYLLCSEDGKKSTDRLSRVQGLSKIRTYSRSPSAPSLNDDSLLGDAFLVNQLIATFARIDNQVALAIMRVSAIEDKTKTLVPSIPAADLASPDITLRGQILTLAPTDASTWVWMPNTYESFAALKKQGKSANELGPTSSVTRKSTLIEVPACLSTPIKVKLEQQDDQDSPSIAWKFDTAALVAVTEIGDNLCGFCGRTGTCTLTLTKPSKTIIPNSDCPYFIKFSLLAAEKTTTSGLATNCPLQCDICLSQELQGRYRLAKHVYWSYNLPAHVETKHPSASIPEGFEESYMVSRDEMVHLRLAKGTVSTTTAKQGPGQKRKP
;
A
#
# COMPACT_ATOMS: atom_id res chain seq x y z
N MET A 1 47.41 58.68 21.97
CA MET A 1 47.23 57.22 21.85
C MET A 1 46.00 57.04 20.98
N GLY A 2 46.21 56.89 19.67
CA GLY A 2 45.13 56.52 18.74
C GLY A 2 45.06 54.99 18.73
N GLU A 3 43.87 54.46 18.89
CA GLU A 3 43.63 53.02 18.98
C GLU A 3 43.89 52.35 17.64
N LEU A 4 44.60 51.22 17.69
CA LEU A 4 45.11 50.45 16.56
C LEU A 4 43.99 49.78 15.72
N GLU A 5 42.74 49.99 16.09
CA GLU A 5 41.56 49.38 15.48
C GLU A 5 41.10 50.12 14.21
N ASP A 6 41.55 51.36 13.99
CA ASP A 6 41.22 52.18 12.80
C ASP A 6 42.07 51.87 11.54
N LEU A 7 42.94 50.85 11.59
CA LEU A 7 43.85 50.49 10.48
C LEU A 7 43.49 49.18 9.76
N LEU A 8 42.35 48.56 10.08
CA LEU A 8 41.88 47.39 9.35
C LEU A 8 40.93 47.82 8.21
N PRO A 9 41.21 47.47 6.94
CA PRO A 9 40.30 47.77 5.85
C PRO A 9 38.97 47.06 6.08
N GLU A 10 37.86 47.79 5.98
CA GLU A 10 36.52 47.22 6.03
C GLU A 10 36.39 46.19 4.90
N PRO A 11 36.00 44.93 5.19
CA PRO A 11 35.87 43.92 4.17
C PRO A 11 34.75 44.33 3.21
N GLU A 12 35.05 44.34 1.91
CA GLU A 12 34.05 44.52 0.86
C GLU A 12 32.99 43.42 1.01
N ILE A 13 31.77 43.84 1.36
CA ILE A 13 30.60 42.97 1.47
C ILE A 13 30.13 42.69 0.05
N ASP A 14 30.77 41.71 -0.60
CA ASP A 14 30.17 41.06 -1.76
C ASP A 14 28.91 40.31 -1.30
N ASP A 15 27.78 40.61 -1.95
CA ASP A 15 26.47 39.97 -1.79
C ASP A 15 26.52 38.45 -2.08
N LEU A 16 27.12 37.69 -1.16
CA LEU A 16 27.21 36.23 -1.18
C LEU A 16 25.90 35.54 -0.74
N ASP A 17 24.89 36.32 -0.35
CA ASP A 17 23.66 35.85 0.29
C ASP A 17 22.63 35.22 -0.66
N ASP A 18 22.77 35.36 -1.98
CA ASP A 18 21.81 34.79 -2.94
C ASP A 18 22.24 33.46 -3.56
N VAL A 19 23.53 33.10 -3.52
CA VAL A 19 24.02 31.82 -4.04
C VAL A 19 23.93 30.68 -3.00
N HIS A 20 23.81 31.00 -1.71
CA HIS A 20 23.91 30.00 -0.62
C HIS A 20 22.58 29.51 -0.04
N LYS A 21 21.43 30.06 -0.44
CA LYS A 21 20.14 29.69 0.18
C LYS A 21 19.63 28.31 -0.22
N LYS A 22 19.90 27.82 -1.44
CA LYS A 22 19.45 26.48 -1.91
C LYS A 22 20.31 25.32 -1.38
N ASP A 23 21.61 25.51 -1.17
CA ASP A 23 22.52 24.49 -0.61
C ASP A 23 22.46 24.35 0.92
N LYS A 24 21.69 25.23 1.59
CA LYS A 24 21.62 25.24 3.05
C LYS A 24 21.01 23.98 3.64
N TYR A 25 20.16 23.25 2.91
CA TYR A 25 19.41 22.10 3.44
C TYR A 25 19.68 20.76 2.75
N TRP A 26 20.49 20.73 1.72
CA TRP A 26 20.80 19.52 0.96
C TRP A 26 22.29 19.20 1.05
N ILE A 27 22.64 17.92 1.05
CA ILE A 27 24.01 17.42 0.92
C ILE A 27 24.07 16.46 -0.27
N LYS A 28 25.19 16.42 -0.99
CA LYS A 28 25.41 15.42 -2.03
C LYS A 28 25.99 14.16 -1.39
N LEU A 29 25.37 13.02 -1.66
CA LEU A 29 25.87 11.70 -1.27
C LEU A 29 27.05 11.30 -2.17
N PRO A 30 27.87 10.30 -1.79
CA PRO A 30 28.99 9.83 -2.61
C PRO A 30 28.58 9.43 -4.04
N ASN A 31 27.35 8.93 -4.22
CA ASN A 31 26.76 8.59 -5.51
C ASN A 31 26.22 9.81 -6.31
N GLY A 32 26.42 11.02 -5.82
CA GLY A 32 25.97 12.27 -6.44
C GLY A 32 24.52 12.66 -6.18
N GLN A 33 23.72 11.81 -5.50
CA GLN A 33 22.32 12.11 -5.23
C GLN A 33 22.16 13.17 -4.12
N PRO A 34 21.24 14.14 -4.26
CA PRO A 34 20.96 15.08 -3.19
C PRO A 34 20.14 14.40 -2.07
N CYS A 35 20.61 14.53 -0.82
CA CYS A 35 19.92 14.09 0.37
C CYS A 35 19.66 15.29 1.28
N HIS A 36 18.45 15.42 1.80
CA HIS A 36 18.13 16.50 2.72
C HIS A 36 18.91 16.30 4.03
N LYS A 37 19.49 17.38 4.58
CA LYS A 37 20.30 17.38 5.81
C LYS A 37 19.55 16.71 6.96
N SER A 38 18.24 16.93 7.11
CA SER A 38 17.47 16.25 8.17
C SER A 38 17.39 14.72 8.00
N SER A 39 17.34 14.22 6.77
CA SER A 39 17.37 12.78 6.48
C SER A 39 18.76 12.19 6.76
N ALA A 40 19.82 12.89 6.35
CA ALA A 40 21.20 12.51 6.62
C ALA A 40 21.51 12.53 8.13
N VAL A 41 21.11 13.59 8.83
CA VAL A 41 21.25 13.74 10.29
C VAL A 41 20.48 12.65 11.03
N LYS A 42 19.26 12.33 10.61
CA LYS A 42 18.50 11.21 11.19
C LYS A 42 19.29 9.91 11.13
N TYR A 43 20.02 9.66 10.04
CA TYR A 43 20.82 8.44 9.86
C TYR A 43 22.15 8.49 10.61
N LEU A 44 22.91 9.59 10.46
CA LEU A 44 24.20 9.80 11.10
C LEU A 44 24.11 9.82 12.63
N LEU A 45 23.04 10.40 13.18
CA LEU A 45 22.81 10.49 14.62
C LEU A 45 22.00 9.31 15.18
N CYS A 46 21.67 8.30 14.36
CA CYS A 46 21.10 7.03 14.81
C CYS A 46 22.16 6.04 15.33
N SER A 47 23.40 6.48 15.60
CA SER A 47 24.32 5.69 16.41
C SER A 47 23.85 5.61 17.88
N GLU A 48 24.26 4.56 18.59
CA GLU A 48 23.92 4.30 20.01
C GLU A 48 24.12 5.53 20.93
N ASP A 49 24.99 6.47 20.55
CA ASP A 49 25.38 7.65 21.34
C ASP A 49 24.43 8.86 21.18
N GLY A 50 23.51 8.88 20.21
CA GLY A 50 22.49 9.93 20.05
C GLY A 50 21.39 9.93 21.14
N LYS A 51 21.43 8.96 22.06
CA LYS A 51 20.34 8.59 22.98
C LYS A 51 20.06 9.55 24.15
N LYS A 52 20.50 10.81 24.11
CA LYS A 52 20.13 11.80 25.13
C LYS A 52 19.76 13.18 24.62
N SER A 53 19.47 13.37 23.33
CA SER A 53 19.00 14.69 22.93
C SER A 53 17.54 14.89 23.34
N THR A 54 17.35 15.72 24.37
CA THR A 54 16.10 16.42 24.70
C THR A 54 15.72 17.44 23.62
N ASP A 55 16.00 17.13 22.35
CA ASP A 55 15.92 18.10 21.26
C ASP A 55 14.49 18.60 21.11
N ARG A 56 14.35 19.90 21.31
CA ARG A 56 13.10 20.63 21.14
C ARG A 56 12.85 20.90 19.66
N LEU A 57 13.90 21.10 18.86
CA LEU A 57 13.79 21.43 17.44
C LEU A 57 13.25 20.25 16.64
N SER A 58 13.73 19.03 16.89
CA SER A 58 13.17 17.81 16.30
C SER A 58 11.68 17.60 16.62
N ARG A 59 11.23 17.98 17.82
CA ARG A 59 9.81 17.91 18.21
C ARG A 59 8.96 18.96 17.50
N VAL A 60 9.48 20.16 17.29
CA VAL A 60 8.81 21.25 16.55
C VAL A 60 8.63 20.88 15.08
N GLN A 61 9.54 20.07 14.52
CA GLN A 61 9.45 19.55 13.14
C GLN A 61 8.59 18.26 13.01
N GLY A 62 7.87 17.87 14.06
CA GLY A 62 6.97 16.71 14.01
C GLY A 62 7.66 15.34 14.02
N LEU A 63 8.93 15.26 14.43
CA LEU A 63 9.64 13.99 14.57
C LEU A 63 9.27 13.31 15.91
N SER A 64 8.65 12.15 15.82
CA SER A 64 8.34 11.31 16.97
C SER A 64 9.62 10.71 17.57
N LYS A 65 9.75 10.74 18.90
CA LYS A 65 10.85 10.11 19.63
C LYS A 65 10.87 8.61 19.33
N ILE A 66 11.78 8.13 18.48
CA ILE A 66 11.91 6.70 18.19
C ILE A 66 12.55 6.05 19.42
N ARG A 67 11.74 5.31 20.20
CA ARG A 67 12.13 4.78 21.51
C ARG A 67 12.97 3.50 21.45
N THR A 68 13.09 2.85 20.28
CA THR A 68 13.50 1.44 20.20
C THR A 68 14.58 1.17 19.14
N TYR A 69 15.66 1.96 19.13
CA TYR A 69 16.87 1.58 18.39
C TYR A 69 17.79 0.64 19.17
N SER A 70 17.50 0.31 20.43
CA SER A 70 18.45 -0.39 21.30
C SER A 70 18.61 -1.89 21.06
N ARG A 71 18.02 -2.50 20.02
CA ARG A 71 17.98 -3.97 19.90
C ARG A 71 18.10 -4.59 18.49
N SER A 72 18.32 -3.84 17.41
CA SER A 72 18.59 -4.48 16.10
C SER A 72 20.08 -4.66 15.83
N PRO A 73 20.49 -5.81 15.26
CA PRO A 73 21.89 -6.17 15.05
C PRO A 73 22.45 -5.44 13.82
N SER A 74 23.69 -4.97 13.93
CA SER A 74 24.46 -4.22 12.94
C SER A 74 23.99 -2.80 12.63
N ALA A 75 24.86 -1.83 12.94
CA ALA A 75 24.76 -0.47 12.42
C ALA A 75 24.81 -0.53 10.89
N PRO A 76 23.97 0.24 10.19
CA PRO A 76 23.96 0.20 8.74
C PRO A 76 25.30 0.75 8.22
N SER A 77 25.89 0.07 7.24
CA SER A 77 27.24 0.35 6.75
C SER A 77 27.25 1.68 5.98
N LEU A 78 28.25 2.53 6.24
CA LEU A 78 28.50 3.75 5.45
C LEU A 78 28.91 3.46 4.00
N ASN A 79 29.28 2.22 3.69
CA ASN A 79 29.75 1.80 2.36
C ASN A 79 28.64 1.24 1.46
N ASP A 80 27.39 1.25 1.92
CA ASP A 80 26.25 0.85 1.09
C ASP A 80 25.73 2.09 0.34
N ASP A 81 25.79 2.06 -1.00
CA ASP A 81 25.42 3.20 -1.88
C ASP A 81 23.94 3.59 -1.77
N SER A 82 23.13 2.74 -1.12
CA SER A 82 21.83 3.13 -0.56
C SER A 82 22.00 3.42 0.93
N LEU A 83 22.11 4.70 1.30
CA LEU A 83 22.07 5.14 2.71
C LEU A 83 20.84 4.63 3.49
N LEU A 84 19.84 4.05 2.82
CA LEU A 84 18.64 3.49 3.44
C LEU A 84 18.53 1.97 3.27
N GLY A 85 19.44 1.34 2.53
CA GLY A 85 19.33 -0.04 2.05
C GLY A 85 18.00 -0.30 1.32
N ASP A 86 17.61 -1.57 1.26
CA ASP A 86 16.26 -2.00 0.85
C ASP A 86 15.29 -2.06 2.04
N ALA A 87 15.49 -1.23 3.07
CA ALA A 87 14.65 -1.24 4.27
C ALA A 87 13.48 -0.25 4.14
N PHE A 88 12.30 -0.70 4.59
CA PHE A 88 11.15 0.16 4.86
C PHE A 88 11.20 0.66 6.31
N LEU A 89 11.04 1.97 6.50
CA LEU A 89 11.34 2.67 7.76
C LEU A 89 10.11 3.36 8.34
N VAL A 90 10.08 3.50 9.67
CA VAL A 90 9.13 4.40 10.33
C VAL A 90 9.33 5.84 9.82
N ASN A 91 8.19 6.52 9.62
CA ASN A 91 7.97 7.82 8.98
C ASN A 91 7.96 7.82 7.44
N GLN A 92 8.14 6.68 6.77
CA GLN A 92 7.88 6.59 5.34
C GLN A 92 6.37 6.60 5.04
N LEU A 93 6.05 6.98 3.80
CA LEU A 93 4.69 7.06 3.30
C LEU A 93 4.31 5.76 2.60
N ILE A 94 3.07 5.36 2.79
CA ILE A 94 2.46 4.25 2.07
C ILE A 94 1.11 4.69 1.50
N ALA A 95 0.74 4.13 0.36
CA ALA A 95 -0.62 4.11 -0.12
C ALA A 95 -1.29 2.85 0.41
N THR A 96 -2.52 2.97 0.86
CA THR A 96 -3.37 1.85 1.25
C THR A 96 -4.82 2.16 0.95
N PHE A 97 -5.70 1.17 1.07
CA PHE A 97 -7.12 1.36 0.88
C PHE A 97 -7.83 1.48 2.22
N ALA A 98 -8.58 2.56 2.40
CA ALA A 98 -9.48 2.75 3.52
C ALA A 98 -10.92 2.52 3.06
N ARG A 99 -11.68 1.76 3.84
CA ARG A 99 -13.13 1.65 3.64
C ARG A 99 -13.83 2.76 4.41
N ILE A 100 -14.58 3.59 3.70
CA ILE A 100 -15.42 4.65 4.27
C ILE A 100 -16.85 4.31 3.87
N ASP A 101 -17.66 3.89 4.84
CA ASP A 101 -19.01 3.36 4.63
C ASP A 101 -19.05 2.21 3.59
N ASN A 102 -19.66 2.46 2.44
CA ASN A 102 -19.75 1.51 1.32
C ASN A 102 -18.82 1.85 0.15
N GLN A 103 -17.84 2.72 0.38
CA GLN A 103 -16.84 3.12 -0.60
C GLN A 103 -15.45 2.70 -0.14
N VAL A 104 -14.57 2.47 -1.11
CA VAL A 104 -13.14 2.24 -0.88
C VAL A 104 -12.42 3.45 -1.46
N ALA A 105 -11.58 4.08 -0.64
CA ALA A 105 -10.79 5.23 -1.02
C ALA A 105 -9.29 4.89 -0.89
N LEU A 106 -8.49 5.42 -1.81
CA LEU A 106 -7.04 5.45 -1.63
C LEU A 106 -6.71 6.42 -0.48
N ALA A 107 -5.92 5.95 0.47
CA ALA A 107 -5.44 6.74 1.59
C ALA A 107 -3.91 6.76 1.57
N ILE A 108 -3.33 7.94 1.74
CA ILE A 108 -1.89 8.09 1.96
C ILE A 108 -1.66 8.14 3.46
N MET A 109 -0.88 7.20 3.96
CA MET A 109 -0.60 7.08 5.39
C MET A 109 0.88 7.31 5.66
N ARG A 110 1.17 8.13 6.67
CA ARG A 110 2.51 8.22 7.26
C ARG A 110 2.67 7.17 8.34
N VAL A 111 3.59 6.23 8.16
CA VAL A 111 3.84 5.16 9.12
C VAL A 111 4.51 5.72 10.38
N SER A 112 3.88 5.49 11.52
CA SER A 112 4.34 5.93 12.84
C SER A 112 4.93 4.79 13.69
N ALA A 113 4.54 3.54 13.41
CA ALA A 113 5.11 2.34 14.01
C ALA A 113 4.98 1.14 13.07
N ILE A 114 5.92 0.21 13.17
CA ILE A 114 5.90 -1.08 12.46
C ILE A 114 5.89 -2.17 13.52
N GLU A 115 4.92 -3.06 13.45
CA GLU A 115 4.81 -4.25 14.30
C GLU A 115 5.18 -5.47 13.45
N ASP A 116 6.26 -6.15 13.81
CA ASP A 116 6.76 -7.31 13.06
C ASP A 116 5.95 -8.58 13.34
N LYS A 117 6.35 -9.69 12.71
CA LYS A 117 5.75 -11.02 12.89
C LYS A 117 5.77 -11.52 14.36
N THR A 118 6.66 -10.99 15.20
CA THR A 118 6.76 -11.33 16.63
C THR A 118 5.90 -10.43 17.52
N LYS A 119 5.12 -9.54 16.92
CA LYS A 119 4.33 -8.50 17.62
C LYS A 119 5.21 -7.48 18.35
N THR A 120 6.45 -7.32 17.91
CA THR A 120 7.39 -6.36 18.46
C THR A 120 7.42 -5.10 17.59
N LEU A 121 7.48 -3.92 18.24
CA LEU A 121 7.64 -2.67 17.54
C LEU A 121 9.08 -2.47 17.06
N VAL A 122 9.27 -2.43 15.75
CA VAL A 122 10.58 -2.30 15.09
C VAL A 122 10.70 -0.95 14.37
N PRO A 123 11.92 -0.37 14.27
CA PRO A 123 12.13 0.89 13.56
C PRO A 123 12.11 0.73 12.04
N SER A 124 12.33 -0.48 11.55
CA SER A 124 12.46 -0.82 10.13
C SER A 124 12.17 -2.30 9.87
N ILE A 125 11.82 -2.64 8.63
CA ILE A 125 11.73 -4.00 8.12
C ILE A 125 12.36 -4.06 6.72
N PRO A 126 12.83 -5.22 6.24
CA PRO A 126 13.15 -5.40 4.82
C PRO A 126 11.97 -5.03 3.91
N ALA A 127 12.20 -4.44 2.75
CA ALA A 127 11.13 -4.09 1.81
C ALA A 127 10.36 -5.33 1.33
N ALA A 128 11.03 -6.48 1.17
CA ALA A 128 10.39 -7.75 0.84
C ALA A 128 9.35 -8.18 1.89
N ASP A 129 9.56 -7.82 3.16
CA ASP A 129 8.67 -8.17 4.26
C ASP A 129 7.36 -7.37 4.23
N LEU A 130 7.27 -6.28 3.46
CA LEU A 130 6.00 -5.59 3.25
C LEU A 130 4.95 -6.47 2.59
N ALA A 131 5.34 -7.52 1.86
CA ALA A 131 4.41 -8.49 1.29
C ALA A 131 3.81 -9.44 2.35
N SER A 132 4.33 -9.43 3.59
CA SER A 132 3.90 -10.32 4.66
C SER A 132 2.58 -9.87 5.29
N PRO A 133 1.61 -10.78 5.48
CA PRO A 133 0.38 -10.48 6.22
C PRO A 133 0.60 -10.38 7.73
N ASP A 134 1.72 -10.88 8.24
CA ASP A 134 2.00 -10.91 9.68
C ASP A 134 2.53 -9.58 10.22
N ILE A 135 2.87 -8.66 9.33
CA ILE A 135 3.38 -7.34 9.66
C ILE A 135 2.24 -6.32 9.64
N THR A 136 2.17 -5.52 10.70
CA THR A 136 1.17 -4.47 10.84
C THR A 136 1.84 -3.10 10.85
N LEU A 137 1.35 -2.19 10.01
CA LEU A 137 1.76 -0.81 9.94
C LEU A 137 0.75 0.05 10.69
N ARG A 138 1.24 0.91 11.60
CA ARG A 138 0.41 1.88 12.30
C ARG A 138 0.75 3.27 11.83
N GLY A 139 -0.23 4.09 11.50
CA GLY A 139 0.05 5.44 11.01
C GLY A 139 -1.14 6.36 11.03
N GLN A 140 -0.94 7.56 10.50
CA GLN A 140 -1.98 8.57 10.38
C GLN A 140 -2.24 8.83 8.89
N ILE A 141 -3.52 8.89 8.51
CA ILE A 141 -3.93 9.28 7.17
C ILE A 141 -3.65 10.78 6.99
N LEU A 142 -3.02 11.10 5.87
CA LEU A 142 -2.69 12.46 5.48
C LEU A 142 -3.89 13.12 4.80
N THR A 143 -4.12 14.39 5.11
CA THR A 143 -5.06 15.23 4.35
C THR A 143 -4.41 15.62 3.04
N LEU A 144 -5.00 15.19 1.92
CA LEU A 144 -4.59 15.61 0.59
C LEU A 144 -5.51 16.70 0.07
N ALA A 145 -4.92 17.80 -0.39
CA ALA A 145 -5.66 18.86 -1.08
C ALA A 145 -5.31 18.83 -2.57
N PRO A 146 -6.30 18.80 -3.49
CA PRO A 146 -6.02 18.97 -4.89
C PRO A 146 -5.52 20.40 -5.12
N THR A 147 -4.39 20.55 -5.79
CA THR A 147 -3.86 21.87 -6.18
C THR A 147 -4.27 22.21 -7.60
N ASP A 148 -4.27 21.21 -8.48
CA ASP A 148 -4.75 21.29 -9.85
C ASP A 148 -5.40 19.95 -10.28
N ALA A 149 -5.73 19.79 -11.56
CA ALA A 149 -6.38 18.59 -12.08
C ALA A 149 -5.49 17.32 -12.06
N SER A 150 -4.17 17.49 -11.94
CA SER A 150 -3.16 16.44 -11.99
C SER A 150 -2.35 16.30 -10.70
N THR A 151 -2.37 17.28 -9.80
CA THR A 151 -1.47 17.34 -8.65
C THR A 151 -2.23 17.44 -7.35
N TRP A 152 -1.80 16.61 -6.40
CA TRP A 152 -2.23 16.66 -5.01
C TRP A 152 -1.08 17.13 -4.13
N VAL A 153 -1.39 17.99 -3.18
CA VAL A 153 -0.42 18.47 -2.21
C VAL A 153 -0.83 17.96 -0.83
N TRP A 154 0.14 17.39 -0.12
CA TRP A 154 0.02 17.17 1.31
C TRP A 154 0.65 18.35 2.04
N MET A 155 -0.16 19.00 2.89
CA MET A 155 0.32 20.01 3.81
C MET A 155 0.92 19.35 5.06
N PRO A 156 2.17 19.67 5.45
CA PRO A 156 2.76 19.13 6.66
C PRO A 156 1.85 19.34 7.87
N ASN A 157 1.76 18.31 8.71
CA ASN A 157 1.00 18.33 9.96
C ASN A 157 -0.52 18.42 9.83
N THR A 158 -1.09 18.36 8.62
CA THR A 158 -2.53 18.14 8.44
C THR A 158 -2.82 16.65 8.31
N TYR A 159 -3.69 16.15 9.18
CA TYR A 159 -4.09 14.75 9.24
C TYR A 159 -5.61 14.67 9.22
N GLU A 160 -6.12 13.64 8.55
CA GLU A 160 -7.54 13.35 8.59
C GLU A 160 -7.94 12.86 9.99
N SER A 161 -9.00 13.45 10.53
CA SER A 161 -9.59 13.02 11.79
C SER A 161 -10.87 12.25 11.53
N PHE A 162 -10.94 11.03 12.04
CA PHE A 162 -12.15 10.22 11.97
C PHE A 162 -12.95 10.40 13.27
N ALA A 163 -14.26 10.58 13.14
CA ALA A 163 -15.14 10.48 14.29
C ALA A 163 -14.99 9.07 14.87
N ALA A 164 -14.67 8.97 16.17
CA ALA A 164 -14.59 7.68 16.81
C ALA A 164 -15.93 6.96 16.64
N LEU A 165 -15.90 5.75 16.05
CA LEU A 165 -17.07 4.88 16.00
C LEU A 165 -17.57 4.74 17.43
N LYS A 166 -18.75 5.32 17.72
CA LYS A 166 -19.41 5.15 19.00
C LYS A 166 -19.61 3.65 19.17
N LYS A 167 -18.79 2.99 20.01
CA LYS A 167 -19.00 1.59 20.36
C LYS A 167 -20.45 1.49 20.79
N GLN A 168 -21.25 0.71 20.06
CA GLN A 168 -22.64 0.44 20.43
C GLN A 168 -22.63 -0.37 21.72
N GLY A 169 -22.53 0.35 22.84
CA GLY A 169 -22.35 -0.20 24.17
C GLY A 169 -22.98 0.75 25.18
N LYS A 170 -24.28 0.52 25.41
CA LYS A 170 -25.15 0.93 26.52
C LYS A 170 -24.89 2.26 27.25
N SER A 171 -25.97 3.05 27.28
CA SER A 171 -26.25 4.27 28.06
C SER A 171 -25.81 5.57 27.39
N ALA A 172 -26.78 6.15 26.68
CA ALA A 172 -26.76 7.53 26.25
C ALA A 172 -26.91 8.42 27.48
N ASN A 173 -25.82 9.03 27.92
CA ASN A 173 -25.87 10.27 28.67
C ASN A 173 -25.29 11.36 27.78
N GLU A 174 -26.10 12.39 27.52
CA GLU A 174 -25.81 13.48 26.60
C GLU A 174 -24.48 14.17 26.95
N LEU A 175 -23.52 14.09 26.05
CA LEU A 175 -22.25 14.82 26.12
C LEU A 175 -22.25 15.90 25.04
N GLY A 176 -22.04 17.13 25.50
CA GLY A 176 -22.06 18.36 24.70
C GLY A 176 -20.96 18.44 23.61
N PRO A 177 -21.03 19.49 22.77
CA PRO A 177 -20.42 19.53 21.43
C PRO A 177 -18.90 19.79 21.34
N THR A 178 -18.09 19.43 22.34
CA THR A 178 -16.64 19.72 22.32
C THR A 178 -15.79 18.51 22.71
N SER A 179 -15.92 17.39 22.01
CA SER A 179 -14.93 16.31 22.13
C SER A 179 -13.69 16.69 21.32
N SER A 180 -12.62 17.12 22.00
CA SER A 180 -11.32 17.32 21.37
C SER A 180 -10.83 16.01 20.76
N VAL A 181 -10.57 16.02 19.45
CA VAL A 181 -10.01 14.87 18.74
C VAL A 181 -8.63 14.58 19.32
N THR A 182 -8.48 13.46 20.02
CA THR A 182 -7.18 13.06 20.57
C THR A 182 -6.31 12.46 19.47
N ARG A 183 -4.98 12.62 19.54
CA ARG A 183 -4.05 12.02 18.57
C ARG A 183 -4.21 10.49 18.41
N LYS A 184 -4.76 9.82 19.41
CA LYS A 184 -5.06 8.38 19.37
C LYS A 184 -6.22 8.05 18.44
N SER A 185 -7.16 8.97 18.18
CA SER A 185 -8.31 8.72 17.30
C SER A 185 -7.99 8.83 15.81
N THR A 186 -6.77 9.24 15.45
CA THR A 186 -6.33 9.35 14.04
C THR A 186 -5.38 8.22 13.64
N LEU A 187 -5.08 7.28 14.54
CA LEU A 187 -4.19 6.16 14.25
C LEU A 187 -4.98 5.01 13.65
N ILE A 188 -4.57 4.57 12.48
CA ILE A 188 -5.09 3.37 11.83
C ILE A 188 -4.02 2.28 11.84
N GLU A 189 -4.48 1.03 11.82
CA GLU A 189 -3.64 -0.16 11.70
C GLU A 189 -3.98 -0.84 10.37
N VAL A 190 -2.95 -1.17 9.60
CA VAL A 190 -3.10 -1.76 8.27
C VAL A 190 -2.08 -2.89 8.12
N PRO A 191 -2.48 -4.08 7.65
CA PRO A 191 -1.53 -5.12 7.24
C PRO A 191 -0.57 -4.58 6.17
N ALA A 192 0.73 -4.82 6.35
CA ALA A 192 1.74 -4.34 5.40
C ALA A 192 1.46 -4.82 3.97
N CYS A 193 0.96 -6.05 3.82
CA CYS A 193 0.61 -6.65 2.53
C CYS A 193 -0.52 -5.95 1.77
N LEU A 194 -1.23 -5.02 2.40
CA LEU A 194 -2.28 -4.18 1.80
C LEU A 194 -1.80 -2.74 1.56
N SER A 195 -0.49 -2.53 1.58
CA SER A 195 0.12 -1.21 1.46
C SER A 195 1.26 -1.21 0.45
N THR A 196 1.38 -0.11 -0.29
CA THR A 196 2.45 0.11 -1.26
C THR A 196 3.28 1.31 -0.80
N PRO A 197 4.60 1.19 -0.60
CA PRO A 197 5.46 2.33 -0.32
C PRO A 197 5.39 3.37 -1.43
N ILE A 198 5.26 4.64 -1.06
CA ILE A 198 5.29 5.74 -2.01
C ILE A 198 6.61 6.47 -1.89
N LYS A 199 7.33 6.55 -3.02
CA LYS A 199 8.49 7.43 -3.17
C LYS A 199 8.01 8.78 -3.66
N VAL A 200 8.00 9.78 -2.78
CA VAL A 200 7.57 11.13 -3.13
C VAL A 200 8.77 12.04 -3.29
N LYS A 201 8.77 12.87 -4.33
CA LYS A 201 9.74 13.96 -4.47
C LYS A 201 9.36 15.06 -3.47
N LEU A 202 10.29 15.42 -2.60
CA LEU A 202 10.13 16.56 -1.72
C LEU A 202 10.38 17.82 -2.55
N GLU A 203 9.36 18.67 -2.71
CA GLU A 203 9.52 19.96 -3.38
C GLU A 203 9.48 21.08 -2.35
N GLN A 204 10.45 21.98 -2.44
CA GLN A 204 10.42 23.21 -1.68
C GLN A 204 9.50 24.17 -2.41
N GLN A 205 8.45 24.64 -1.74
CA GLN A 205 7.61 25.70 -2.28
C GLN A 205 8.28 27.04 -1.98
N ASP A 206 8.74 27.72 -3.02
CA ASP A 206 9.32 29.06 -2.93
C ASP A 206 8.19 30.09 -2.74
N ASP A 207 7.48 30.01 -1.61
CA ASP A 207 6.64 31.11 -1.14
C ASP A 207 7.57 32.16 -0.53
N GLN A 208 7.54 33.39 -1.07
CA GLN A 208 8.44 34.50 -0.69
C GLN A 208 8.46 34.78 0.82
N ASP A 209 7.39 34.45 1.55
CA ASP A 209 7.24 34.80 2.96
C ASP A 209 7.47 33.64 3.93
N SER A 210 7.45 32.38 3.48
CA SER A 210 7.67 31.20 4.34
C SER A 210 7.87 29.93 3.51
N PRO A 211 9.12 29.44 3.34
CA PRO A 211 9.34 28.20 2.61
C PRO A 211 8.67 27.05 3.36
N SER A 212 7.57 26.54 2.80
CA SER A 212 6.91 25.35 3.28
C SER A 212 7.40 24.14 2.50
N ILE A 213 7.69 23.05 3.21
CA ILE A 213 8.02 21.77 2.60
C ILE A 213 6.70 21.10 2.29
N ALA A 214 6.38 20.85 1.03
CA ALA A 214 5.16 20.15 0.68
C ALA A 214 5.50 18.87 -0.09
N TRP A 215 4.70 17.83 0.11
CA TRP A 215 4.81 16.61 -0.69
C TRP A 215 3.80 16.72 -1.82
N LYS A 216 4.29 16.68 -3.06
CA LYS A 216 3.44 16.68 -4.25
C LYS A 216 3.28 15.26 -4.77
N PHE A 217 2.04 14.89 -5.07
CA PHE A 217 1.68 13.60 -5.64
C PHE A 217 1.04 13.85 -7.00
N ASP A 218 1.62 13.24 -8.02
CA ASP A 218 1.02 13.18 -9.34
C ASP A 218 -0.18 12.22 -9.32
N THR A 219 -1.29 12.62 -9.94
CA THR A 219 -2.52 11.84 -9.98
C THR A 219 -2.32 10.55 -10.76
N ALA A 220 -1.54 10.55 -11.84
CA ALA A 220 -1.24 9.32 -12.57
C ALA A 220 -0.39 8.36 -11.71
N ALA A 221 0.55 8.88 -10.91
CA ALA A 221 1.29 8.07 -9.95
C ALA A 221 0.37 7.47 -8.86
N LEU A 222 -0.58 8.24 -8.33
CA LEU A 222 -1.58 7.72 -7.39
C LEU A 222 -2.50 6.68 -8.04
N VAL A 223 -2.95 6.94 -9.27
CA VAL A 223 -3.76 5.99 -10.05
C VAL A 223 -2.99 4.70 -10.31
N ALA A 224 -1.71 4.77 -10.66
CA ALA A 224 -0.85 3.60 -10.86
C ALA A 224 -0.75 2.74 -9.58
N VAL A 225 -0.76 3.36 -8.39
CA VAL A 225 -0.80 2.62 -7.12
C VAL A 225 -2.19 2.00 -6.86
N THR A 226 -3.24 2.51 -7.49
CA THR A 226 -4.58 1.92 -7.47
C THR A 226 -4.83 0.89 -8.56
N GLU A 227 -3.92 0.73 -9.53
CA GLU A 227 -4.10 -0.23 -10.61
C GLU A 227 -4.15 -1.65 -10.04
N ILE A 228 -5.34 -2.21 -10.14
CA ILE A 228 -5.66 -3.58 -9.79
C ILE A 228 -5.13 -4.43 -10.95
N GLY A 229 -4.01 -5.13 -10.76
CA GLY A 229 -3.38 -5.86 -11.88
C GLY A 229 -4.25 -7.02 -12.41
N ASP A 230 -4.00 -7.43 -13.65
CA ASP A 230 -4.90 -8.27 -14.49
C ASP A 230 -5.23 -9.69 -13.96
N ASN A 231 -4.57 -10.16 -12.91
CA ASN A 231 -4.71 -11.52 -12.39
C ASN A 231 -4.79 -11.54 -10.86
N LEU A 232 -5.89 -11.01 -10.34
CA LEU A 232 -6.08 -10.93 -8.90
C LEU A 232 -6.26 -12.32 -8.28
N CYS A 233 -5.63 -12.53 -7.14
CA CYS A 233 -5.93 -13.67 -6.30
C CYS A 233 -7.33 -13.53 -5.70
N GLY A 234 -8.24 -14.47 -5.94
CA GLY A 234 -9.57 -14.51 -5.32
C GLY A 234 -9.59 -14.66 -3.79
N PHE A 235 -8.44 -14.86 -3.14
CA PHE A 235 -8.33 -14.85 -1.68
C PHE A 235 -7.84 -13.50 -1.14
N CYS A 236 -6.72 -12.99 -1.68
CA CYS A 236 -6.07 -11.79 -1.13
C CYS A 236 -6.17 -10.54 -2.01
N GLY A 237 -6.74 -10.65 -3.21
CA GLY A 237 -6.88 -9.56 -4.18
C GLY A 237 -5.56 -9.08 -4.78
N ARG A 238 -4.42 -9.72 -4.50
CA ARG A 238 -3.11 -9.31 -5.03
C ARG A 238 -2.83 -9.96 -6.38
N THR A 239 -2.13 -9.25 -7.24
CA THR A 239 -1.69 -9.73 -8.57
C THR A 239 -0.27 -10.28 -8.51
N GLY A 240 -0.03 -11.43 -9.14
CA GLY A 240 1.31 -11.98 -9.34
C GLY A 240 2.02 -12.54 -8.10
N THR A 241 1.43 -12.43 -6.90
CA THR A 241 2.04 -12.92 -5.66
C THR A 241 1.60 -14.31 -5.26
N CYS A 242 0.49 -14.80 -5.80
CA CYS A 242 -0.10 -16.08 -5.41
C CYS A 242 -0.22 -17.01 -6.61
N THR A 243 0.25 -18.24 -6.44
CA THR A 243 0.04 -19.32 -7.38
C THR A 243 -1.20 -20.13 -7.00
N LEU A 244 -1.91 -20.59 -8.02
CA LEU A 244 -3.11 -21.39 -7.91
C LEU A 244 -2.93 -22.60 -8.80
N THR A 245 -3.21 -23.78 -8.25
CA THR A 245 -3.06 -25.05 -8.97
C THR A 245 -4.26 -25.94 -8.70
N LEU A 246 -4.61 -26.77 -9.68
CA LEU A 246 -5.62 -27.80 -9.55
C LEU A 246 -4.92 -29.16 -9.59
N THR A 247 -5.05 -29.95 -8.51
CA THR A 247 -4.51 -31.30 -8.46
C THR A 247 -5.63 -32.33 -8.52
N LYS A 248 -5.37 -33.48 -9.15
CA LYS A 248 -6.32 -34.58 -9.26
C LYS A 248 -5.70 -35.85 -8.65
N PRO A 249 -5.51 -35.90 -7.32
CA PRO A 249 -4.94 -37.09 -6.67
C PRO A 249 -5.86 -38.31 -6.75
N SER A 250 -7.16 -38.10 -7.02
CA SER A 250 -8.17 -39.15 -7.16
C SER A 250 -9.25 -38.76 -8.17
N LYS A 251 -10.51 -39.15 -7.95
CA LYS A 251 -11.66 -38.74 -8.79
C LYS A 251 -12.04 -37.25 -8.60
N THR A 252 -11.54 -36.59 -7.56
CA THR A 252 -11.90 -35.20 -7.22
C THR A 252 -10.76 -34.25 -7.54
N ILE A 253 -11.09 -33.10 -8.16
CA ILE A 253 -10.16 -32.00 -8.39
C ILE A 253 -10.07 -31.16 -7.11
N ILE A 254 -8.85 -30.90 -6.64
CA ILE A 254 -8.56 -30.18 -5.41
C ILE A 254 -7.79 -28.90 -5.74
N PRO A 255 -8.35 -27.72 -5.43
CA PRO A 255 -7.62 -26.46 -5.58
C PRO A 255 -6.57 -26.34 -4.49
N ASN A 256 -5.38 -25.86 -4.85
CA ASN A 256 -4.30 -25.53 -3.93
C ASN A 256 -3.77 -24.13 -4.27
N SER A 257 -3.49 -23.33 -3.25
CA SER A 257 -2.85 -22.02 -3.42
C SER A 257 -1.80 -21.82 -2.33
N ASP A 258 -0.73 -21.11 -2.68
CA ASP A 258 0.27 -20.60 -1.74
C ASP A 258 -0.18 -19.28 -1.07
N CYS A 259 -1.39 -18.81 -1.37
CA CYS A 259 -1.92 -17.60 -0.77
C CYS A 259 -2.03 -17.77 0.76
N PRO A 260 -1.53 -16.82 1.58
CA PRO A 260 -1.67 -16.90 3.04
C PRO A 260 -3.13 -16.92 3.53
N TYR A 261 -4.05 -16.43 2.71
CA TYR A 261 -5.49 -16.39 2.99
C TYR A 261 -6.25 -17.55 2.33
N PHE A 262 -5.53 -18.58 1.84
CA PHE A 262 -6.13 -19.76 1.24
C PHE A 262 -6.95 -20.53 2.27
N ILE A 263 -8.23 -20.71 1.97
CA ILE A 263 -9.13 -21.59 2.73
C ILE A 263 -9.43 -22.78 1.84
N LYS A 264 -9.27 -24.01 2.36
CA LYS A 264 -9.63 -25.22 1.61
C LYS A 264 -11.13 -25.25 1.33
N PHE A 265 -11.50 -25.49 0.07
CA PHE A 265 -12.90 -25.57 -0.35
C PHE A 265 -13.08 -26.62 -1.47
N SER A 266 -14.33 -26.99 -1.73
CA SER A 266 -14.70 -27.93 -2.81
C SER A 266 -15.12 -27.14 -4.05
N LEU A 267 -14.52 -27.43 -5.20
CA LEU A 267 -14.90 -26.81 -6.49
C LEU A 267 -16.36 -27.05 -6.85
N LEU A 268 -16.83 -28.29 -6.70
CA LEU A 268 -18.24 -28.66 -6.94
C LEU A 268 -19.24 -27.92 -6.06
N ALA A 269 -18.80 -27.45 -4.88
CA ALA A 269 -19.62 -26.61 -4.01
C ALA A 269 -19.53 -25.14 -4.45
N ALA A 270 -18.35 -24.65 -4.80
CA ALA A 270 -18.13 -23.28 -5.28
C ALA A 270 -18.79 -23.00 -6.64
N GLU A 271 -18.97 -23.99 -7.50
CA GLU A 271 -19.67 -23.85 -8.79
C GLU A 271 -21.18 -23.59 -8.63
N LYS A 272 -21.74 -23.82 -7.43
CA LYS A 272 -23.17 -23.71 -7.18
C LYS A 272 -23.46 -22.42 -6.42
N THR A 273 -24.34 -21.59 -6.98
CA THR A 273 -24.94 -20.51 -6.22
C THR A 273 -25.79 -21.08 -5.09
N THR A 274 -25.65 -20.48 -3.91
CA THR A 274 -26.49 -20.75 -2.74
C THR A 274 -27.11 -19.45 -2.26
N THR A 275 -28.15 -19.53 -1.45
CA THR A 275 -28.76 -18.33 -0.83
C THR A 275 -27.76 -17.55 0.01
N SER A 276 -26.82 -18.24 0.67
CA SER A 276 -25.75 -17.64 1.46
C SER A 276 -24.49 -17.25 0.66
N GLY A 277 -24.35 -17.76 -0.56
CA GLY A 277 -23.15 -17.61 -1.39
C GLY A 277 -23.54 -17.50 -2.86
N LEU A 278 -23.78 -16.27 -3.31
CA LEU A 278 -24.25 -15.97 -4.67
C LEU A 278 -23.11 -16.00 -5.71
N ALA A 279 -21.85 -16.11 -5.27
CA ALA A 279 -20.71 -16.21 -6.15
C ALA A 279 -20.42 -17.66 -6.54
N THR A 280 -20.36 -17.92 -7.84
CA THR A 280 -19.83 -19.13 -8.48
C THR A 280 -18.33 -19.05 -8.77
N ASN A 281 -17.68 -17.95 -8.38
CA ASN A 281 -16.28 -17.74 -8.67
C ASN A 281 -15.39 -18.87 -8.13
N CYS A 282 -14.75 -19.59 -9.05
CA CYS A 282 -13.87 -20.69 -8.75
C CYS A 282 -12.63 -20.68 -9.66
N PRO A 283 -11.54 -21.35 -9.24
CA PRO A 283 -10.39 -21.66 -10.07
C PRO A 283 -10.78 -22.59 -11.22
N LEU A 284 -10.46 -22.18 -12.45
CA LEU A 284 -10.70 -22.93 -13.68
C LEU A 284 -9.38 -23.08 -14.45
N GLN A 285 -9.23 -24.23 -15.11
CA GLN A 285 -8.11 -24.46 -16.00
C GLN A 285 -8.42 -23.87 -17.38
N CYS A 286 -7.45 -23.18 -18.00
CA CYS A 286 -7.61 -22.72 -19.37
C CYS A 286 -7.43 -23.89 -20.36
N ASP A 287 -8.51 -24.33 -21.01
CA ASP A 287 -8.49 -25.45 -21.96
C ASP A 287 -7.66 -25.13 -23.21
N ILE A 288 -7.59 -23.86 -23.61
CA ILE A 288 -6.79 -23.41 -24.76
C ILE A 288 -5.30 -23.55 -24.43
N CYS A 289 -4.85 -23.05 -23.27
CA CYS A 289 -3.49 -23.27 -22.78
C CYS A 289 -3.15 -24.76 -22.68
N LEU A 290 -4.07 -25.56 -22.12
CA LEU A 290 -3.88 -27.00 -21.97
C LEU A 290 -3.69 -27.67 -23.33
N SER A 291 -4.47 -27.28 -24.34
CA SER A 291 -4.39 -27.87 -25.68
C SER A 291 -3.04 -27.59 -26.37
N GLN A 292 -2.44 -26.43 -26.11
CA GLN A 292 -1.16 -26.01 -26.70
C GLN A 292 0.04 -26.70 -26.02
N GLU A 293 -0.02 -26.99 -24.72
CA GLU A 293 1.07 -27.65 -23.99
C GLU A 293 1.21 -29.16 -24.27
N LEU A 294 0.21 -29.80 -24.89
CA LEU A 294 0.17 -31.25 -25.11
C LEU A 294 1.29 -31.81 -26.01
N GLN A 295 2.21 -30.99 -26.50
CA GLN A 295 3.44 -31.45 -27.14
C GLN A 295 4.55 -31.88 -26.15
N GLY A 296 4.42 -31.58 -24.86
CA GLY A 296 5.36 -31.99 -23.79
C GLY A 296 4.76 -33.03 -22.82
N ARG A 297 5.54 -34.07 -22.44
CA ARG A 297 5.09 -35.17 -21.55
C ARG A 297 4.74 -34.77 -20.10
N TYR A 298 4.79 -33.49 -19.72
CA TYR A 298 4.49 -33.04 -18.36
C TYR A 298 3.29 -32.10 -18.33
N ARG A 299 2.11 -32.67 -18.05
CA ARG A 299 0.86 -31.93 -17.78
C ARG A 299 0.89 -31.35 -16.37
N LEU A 300 1.55 -30.21 -16.18
CA LEU A 300 1.51 -29.50 -14.90
C LEU A 300 0.44 -28.42 -14.95
N ALA A 301 -0.39 -28.38 -13.89
CA ALA A 301 -1.55 -27.52 -13.68
C ALA A 301 -1.20 -26.02 -13.52
N LYS A 302 -0.42 -25.46 -14.44
CA LYS A 302 0.12 -24.10 -14.38
C LYS A 302 -0.84 -23.02 -14.88
N HIS A 303 -1.87 -23.40 -15.63
CA HIS A 303 -2.79 -22.46 -16.30
C HIS A 303 -4.14 -22.43 -15.60
N VAL A 304 -4.13 -22.15 -14.30
CA VAL A 304 -5.34 -22.05 -13.48
C VAL A 304 -5.61 -20.59 -13.15
N TYR A 305 -6.79 -20.12 -13.49
CA TYR A 305 -7.23 -18.74 -13.29
C TYR A 305 -8.54 -18.74 -12.53
N TRP A 306 -8.82 -17.67 -11.78
CA TRP A 306 -10.17 -17.44 -11.27
C TRP A 306 -11.13 -17.20 -12.44
N SER A 307 -12.36 -17.69 -12.34
CA SER A 307 -13.37 -17.51 -13.40
C SER A 307 -13.50 -16.06 -13.87
N TYR A 308 -13.44 -15.07 -12.96
CA TYR A 308 -13.50 -13.66 -13.34
C TYR A 308 -12.22 -13.12 -14.03
N ASN A 309 -11.08 -13.79 -13.89
CA ASN A 309 -9.82 -13.45 -14.59
C ASN A 309 -9.69 -14.15 -15.94
N LEU A 310 -10.40 -15.28 -16.13
CA LEU A 310 -10.22 -16.13 -17.31
C LEU A 310 -10.62 -15.43 -18.63
N PRO A 311 -11.67 -14.59 -18.72
CA PRO A 311 -11.97 -13.81 -19.93
C PRO A 311 -10.78 -12.95 -20.39
N ALA A 312 -10.21 -12.16 -19.47
CA ALA A 312 -9.08 -11.27 -19.78
C ALA A 312 -7.83 -12.08 -20.20
N HIS A 313 -7.60 -13.23 -19.55
CA HIS A 313 -6.55 -14.15 -19.97
C HIS A 313 -6.77 -14.67 -21.41
N VAL A 314 -7.99 -15.11 -21.76
CA VAL A 314 -8.31 -15.60 -23.10
C VAL A 314 -8.14 -14.51 -24.14
N GLU A 315 -8.63 -13.29 -23.89
CA GLU A 315 -8.50 -12.15 -24.80
C GLU A 315 -7.02 -11.78 -25.05
N THR A 316 -6.21 -11.74 -24.00
CA THR A 316 -4.80 -11.29 -24.09
C THR A 316 -3.84 -12.37 -24.58
N LYS A 317 -4.03 -13.63 -24.18
CA LYS A 317 -3.12 -14.74 -24.51
C LYS A 317 -3.58 -15.57 -25.69
N HIS A 318 -4.86 -15.51 -26.03
CA HIS A 318 -5.48 -16.32 -27.07
C HIS A 318 -6.37 -15.51 -28.04
N PRO A 319 -5.93 -14.33 -28.54
CA PRO A 319 -6.78 -13.44 -29.35
C PRO A 319 -7.27 -14.07 -30.67
N SER A 320 -6.64 -15.13 -31.15
CA SER A 320 -6.97 -15.81 -32.41
C SER A 320 -7.31 -17.29 -32.24
N ALA A 321 -7.45 -17.78 -31.00
CA ALA A 321 -7.79 -19.18 -30.76
C ALA A 321 -9.30 -19.41 -30.89
N SER A 322 -9.70 -20.54 -31.46
CA SER A 322 -11.09 -21.00 -31.41
C SER A 322 -11.40 -21.43 -29.98
N ILE A 323 -12.39 -20.79 -29.35
CA ILE A 323 -12.87 -21.16 -28.01
C ILE A 323 -13.64 -22.49 -28.13
N PRO A 324 -13.31 -23.54 -27.34
CA PRO A 324 -14.07 -24.79 -27.36
C PRO A 324 -15.55 -24.58 -27.01
N GLU A 325 -16.43 -25.38 -27.62
CA GLU A 325 -17.87 -25.31 -27.37
C GLU A 325 -18.17 -25.51 -25.87
N GLY A 326 -18.92 -24.58 -25.27
CA GLY A 326 -19.27 -24.59 -23.85
C GLY A 326 -18.17 -24.11 -22.89
N PHE A 327 -16.94 -23.87 -23.36
CA PHE A 327 -15.87 -23.38 -22.48
C PHE A 327 -16.14 -21.95 -21.99
N GLU A 328 -16.68 -21.07 -22.85
CA GLU A 328 -17.07 -19.71 -22.46
C GLU A 328 -18.10 -19.71 -21.32
N GLU A 329 -19.11 -20.56 -21.39
CA GLU A 329 -20.13 -20.69 -20.35
C GLU A 329 -19.56 -21.10 -18.98
N SER A 330 -18.42 -21.81 -18.97
CA SER A 330 -17.77 -22.28 -17.74
C SER A 330 -17.20 -21.15 -16.89
N TYR A 331 -16.69 -20.09 -17.54
CA TYR A 331 -16.02 -18.97 -16.87
C TYR A 331 -16.80 -17.66 -16.92
N MET A 332 -17.97 -17.65 -17.56
CA MET A 332 -18.88 -16.52 -17.55
C MET A 332 -19.38 -16.23 -16.13
N VAL A 333 -18.95 -15.10 -15.59
CA VAL A 333 -19.41 -14.54 -14.32
C VAL A 333 -20.48 -13.50 -14.64
N SER A 334 -21.68 -13.68 -14.09
CA SER A 334 -22.80 -12.76 -14.35
C SER A 334 -22.50 -11.35 -13.82
N ARG A 335 -23.13 -10.32 -14.38
CA ARG A 335 -22.95 -8.94 -13.87
C ARG A 335 -23.35 -8.81 -12.41
N ASP A 336 -24.46 -9.43 -11.99
CA ASP A 336 -24.90 -9.43 -10.60
C ASP A 336 -23.89 -10.11 -9.69
N GLU A 337 -23.25 -11.17 -10.16
CA GLU A 337 -22.17 -11.83 -9.46
C GLU A 337 -20.92 -10.94 -9.37
N MET A 338 -20.54 -10.24 -10.44
CA MET A 338 -19.45 -9.26 -10.42
C MET A 338 -19.70 -8.13 -9.42
N VAL A 339 -20.96 -7.68 -9.27
CA VAL A 339 -21.34 -6.71 -8.23
C VAL A 339 -21.22 -7.32 -6.83
N HIS A 340 -21.66 -8.57 -6.62
CA HIS A 340 -21.50 -9.26 -5.32
C HIS A 340 -20.03 -9.49 -4.95
N LEU A 341 -19.19 -9.80 -5.94
CA LEU A 341 -17.73 -9.90 -5.79
C LEU A 341 -17.06 -8.55 -5.61
N ARG A 342 -17.80 -7.44 -5.73
CA ARG A 342 -17.31 -6.05 -5.68
C ARG A 342 -16.28 -5.73 -6.76
N LEU A 343 -16.36 -6.42 -7.89
CA LEU A 343 -15.53 -6.18 -9.08
C LEU A 343 -16.22 -5.21 -10.06
N ALA A 344 -17.53 -5.00 -9.95
CA ALA A 344 -18.28 -4.04 -10.75
C ALA A 344 -19.09 -3.07 -9.88
N LYS A 345 -19.22 -1.81 -10.32
CA LYS A 345 -20.12 -0.82 -9.70
C LYS A 345 -21.58 -1.12 -10.10
N GLY A 346 -22.48 -1.18 -9.13
CA GLY A 346 -23.91 -1.34 -9.36
C GLY A 346 -24.69 -1.63 -8.08
N THR A 347 -26.00 -1.43 -8.11
CA THR A 347 -26.93 -1.93 -7.09
C THR A 347 -27.44 -3.30 -7.52
N VAL A 348 -27.36 -4.29 -6.62
CA VAL A 348 -27.97 -5.61 -6.85
C VAL A 348 -29.48 -5.39 -6.89
N SER A 349 -30.11 -5.63 -8.05
CA SER A 349 -31.56 -5.64 -8.14
C SER A 349 -32.07 -6.80 -7.29
N THR A 350 -32.76 -6.51 -6.19
CA THR A 350 -33.45 -7.50 -5.34
C THR A 350 -34.71 -8.01 -6.03
N THR A 351 -34.61 -8.35 -7.30
CA THR A 351 -35.66 -9.07 -8.01
C THR A 351 -35.66 -10.47 -7.42
N THR A 352 -36.70 -10.78 -6.65
CA THR A 352 -36.89 -12.06 -5.94
C THR A 352 -37.08 -13.16 -6.98
N ALA A 353 -35.99 -13.66 -7.55
CA ALA A 353 -36.03 -14.74 -8.52
C ALA A 353 -36.43 -16.02 -7.79
N LYS A 354 -37.64 -16.52 -8.09
CA LYS A 354 -38.00 -17.92 -7.81
C LYS A 354 -36.91 -18.79 -8.44
N GLN A 355 -36.11 -19.45 -7.61
CA GLN A 355 -35.05 -20.36 -8.07
C GLN A 355 -35.68 -21.43 -8.97
N GLY A 356 -35.39 -21.37 -10.26
CA GLY A 356 -35.61 -22.48 -11.17
C GLY A 356 -34.69 -23.66 -10.80
N PRO A 357 -35.01 -24.89 -11.24
CA PRO A 357 -34.19 -26.06 -10.95
C PRO A 357 -32.75 -25.80 -11.41
N GLY A 358 -31.79 -25.88 -10.48
CA GLY A 358 -30.40 -25.50 -10.72
C GLY A 358 -29.80 -26.22 -11.92
N GLN A 359 -29.45 -25.46 -12.95
CA GLN A 359 -28.63 -25.95 -14.06
C GLN A 359 -27.26 -26.31 -13.51
N LYS A 360 -26.89 -27.60 -13.61
CA LYS A 360 -25.53 -28.05 -13.33
C LYS A 360 -24.64 -27.57 -14.47
N ARG A 361 -23.62 -26.76 -14.18
CA ARG A 361 -22.51 -26.54 -15.10
C ARG A 361 -21.81 -27.88 -15.35
N LYS A 362 -21.48 -28.18 -16.59
CA LYS A 362 -20.61 -29.32 -16.90
C LYS A 362 -19.18 -28.92 -16.47
N PRO A 363 -18.50 -29.76 -15.67
CA PRO A 363 -17.12 -29.50 -15.23
C PRO A 363 -16.11 -29.68 -16.36
#